data_AF-A0A6I9Y4Q8-F1
#
_entry.id   AF-A0A6I9Y4Q8-F1
#
_cell.length_a   1.000
_cell.length_b   1.000
_cell.length_c   1.000
_cell.angle_alpha   90.00
_cell.angle_beta   90.00
_cell.angle_gamma   90.00
#
_symmetry.space_group_name_H-M   'P 1'
#
loop_
_entity.id
_entity.type
_entity.pdbx_description
1 polymer ?
#
loop_
_entity_poly.entity_id
_entity_poly.type
_entity_poly.pdbx_seq_one_letter_code
_entity_poly.pdbx_strand_id
1 'polypeptide(L)'
;MDHRLKPTKVQSIVCTGRLEWYPNPKSIHCIISCEPFHADGWCDTINNRAYCQYDGGDCCSSTVSSKKVVLFPNGCDEDECTCRDPAAEENQ
;
A
#
# COMPACT_ATOMS: atom_id res chain seq x y z
N MET A 1 -4.43 -2.53 9.39
CA MET A 1 -4.92 -2.94 8.05
C MET A 1 -3.87 -3.83 7.41
N ASP A 2 -4.26 -4.78 6.57
CA ASP A 2 -3.29 -5.64 5.89
C ASP A 2 -2.49 -4.85 4.85
N HIS A 3 -1.16 -4.75 5.05
CA HIS A 3 -0.24 -4.06 4.15
C HIS A 3 -0.05 -4.81 2.82
N ARG A 4 -0.53 -6.04 2.70
CA ARG A 4 -0.48 -6.85 1.46
C ARG A 4 -1.71 -6.67 0.58
N LEU A 5 -2.72 -5.95 1.05
CA LEU A 5 -3.99 -5.78 0.34
C LEU A 5 -3.79 -5.00 -0.96
N LYS A 6 -4.29 -5.54 -2.08
CA LYS A 6 -4.44 -4.84 -3.37
C LYS A 6 -5.93 -4.78 -3.74
N PRO A 7 -6.69 -3.81 -3.22
CA PRO A 7 -8.13 -3.77 -3.40
C PRO A 7 -8.50 -3.34 -4.81
N THR A 8 -9.55 -3.95 -5.36
CA THR A 8 -10.13 -3.54 -6.65
C THR A 8 -11.00 -2.31 -6.43
N LYS A 9 -10.74 -1.22 -7.16
CA LYS A 9 -11.57 -0.01 -7.10
C LYS A 9 -12.94 -0.29 -7.69
N VAL A 10 -13.99 -0.13 -6.88
CA VAL A 10 -15.38 -0.22 -7.33
C VAL A 10 -15.73 1.02 -8.14
N GLN A 11 -16.13 0.83 -9.40
CA GLN A 11 -16.54 1.93 -10.30
C GLN A 11 -18.04 2.20 -10.24
N SER A 12 -18.85 1.14 -10.08
CA SER A 12 -20.31 1.23 -10.01
C SER A 12 -20.89 0.05 -9.24
N ILE A 13 -22.05 0.25 -8.63
CA ILE A 13 -22.88 -0.81 -8.05
C ILE A 13 -24.10 -0.97 -8.95
N VAL A 14 -24.37 -2.19 -9.41
CA VAL A 14 -25.47 -2.49 -10.34
C VAL A 14 -26.49 -3.42 -9.70
N CYS A 15 -27.77 -3.21 -10.03
CA CYS A 15 -28.82 -4.18 -9.72
C CYS A 15 -28.81 -5.26 -10.80
N THR A 16 -28.63 -6.52 -10.41
CA THR A 16 -28.59 -7.65 -11.33
C THR A 16 -30.01 -8.13 -11.67
N GLY A 17 -30.13 -8.98 -12.70
CA GLY A 17 -31.41 -9.62 -13.04
C GLY A 17 -31.96 -10.55 -11.94
N ARG A 18 -31.18 -10.83 -10.89
CA ARG A 18 -31.60 -11.58 -9.70
C ARG A 18 -32.15 -10.70 -8.58
N LEU A 19 -32.31 -9.39 -8.83
CA LEU A 19 -32.71 -8.40 -7.83
C LEU A 19 -31.70 -8.25 -6.68
N GLU A 20 -30.42 -8.51 -6.98
CA GLU A 20 -29.31 -8.39 -6.04
C GLU A 20 -28.34 -7.29 -6.49
N TRP A 21 -27.79 -6.54 -5.53
CA TRP A 21 -26.74 -5.55 -5.79
C TRP A 21 -25.38 -6.22 -5.96
N TYR A 22 -24.67 -5.88 -7.04
CA TYR A 22 -23.31 -6.33 -7.30
C TYR A 22 -22.35 -5.14 -7.53
N PRO A 23 -21.19 -5.09 -6.86
CA PRO A 23 -20.82 -5.94 -5.71
C PRO A 23 -21.73 -5.67 -4.51
N ASN A 24 -21.73 -6.57 -3.52
CA ASN A 24 -22.53 -6.40 -2.30
C ASN A 24 -22.13 -5.09 -1.60
N PRO A 25 -23.05 -4.14 -1.35
CA PRO A 25 -22.71 -2.87 -0.71
C PRO A 25 -22.03 -3.03 0.67
N LYS A 26 -22.31 -4.13 1.38
CA LYS A 26 -21.69 -4.42 2.69
C LYS A 26 -20.22 -4.83 2.60
N SER A 27 -19.75 -5.27 1.43
CA SER A 27 -18.34 -5.62 1.21
C SER A 27 -17.52 -4.45 0.66
N ILE A 28 -18.13 -3.28 0.50
CA ILE A 28 -17.46 -2.08 0.02
C ILE A 28 -16.94 -1.31 1.23
N HIS A 29 -15.64 -1.06 1.24
CA HIS A 29 -14.96 -0.31 2.30
C HIS A 29 -14.17 0.84 1.70
N CYS A 30 -14.19 1.99 2.37
CA CYS A 30 -13.29 3.08 2.04
C CYS A 30 -11.88 2.72 2.54
N ILE A 31 -10.90 2.93 1.68
CA ILE A 31 -9.48 2.81 2.01
C ILE A 31 -8.84 4.19 1.89
N ILE A 32 -7.85 4.46 2.73
CA ILE A 32 -7.05 5.68 2.65
C ILE A 32 -6.26 5.65 1.34
N SER A 33 -6.25 6.75 0.59
CA SER A 33 -5.46 6.89 -0.64
C SER A 33 -3.95 6.85 -0.34
N CYS A 34 -3.15 6.68 -1.39
CA CYS A 34 -1.72 6.93 -1.28
C CYS A 34 -1.48 8.44 -1.20
N GLU A 35 -0.52 8.85 -0.38
CA GLU A 35 -0.05 10.22 -0.32
C GLU A 35 0.79 10.54 -1.57
N PRO A 36 0.96 11.82 -1.92
CA PRO A 36 1.97 12.23 -2.91
C PRO A 36 3.37 11.77 -2.47
N PHE A 37 4.35 11.84 -3.37
CA PHE A 37 5.78 11.54 -3.13
C PHE A 37 6.24 10.07 -3.19
N HIS A 38 5.43 9.15 -3.74
CA HIS A 38 5.92 7.81 -4.06
C HIS A 38 7.19 7.84 -4.96
N ALA A 39 8.15 6.96 -4.67
CA ALA A 39 9.41 6.82 -5.41
C ALA A 39 10.30 8.10 -5.37
N ASP A 40 10.27 8.85 -4.27
CA ASP A 40 11.11 10.04 -4.06
C ASP A 40 12.44 9.75 -3.32
N GLY A 41 12.65 8.50 -2.90
CA GLY A 41 13.83 8.04 -2.18
C GLY A 41 13.71 8.13 -0.66
N TRP A 42 12.56 8.53 -0.13
CA TRP A 42 12.23 8.51 1.28
C TRP A 42 11.15 7.48 1.53
N CYS A 43 11.26 6.72 2.62
CA CYS A 43 10.20 5.79 3.01
C CYS A 43 9.08 6.54 3.73
N ASP A 44 8.00 6.81 3.03
CA ASP A 44 6.72 7.23 3.56
C ASP A 44 5.98 6.00 4.13
N THR A 45 5.92 5.89 5.45
CA THR A 45 5.24 4.77 6.14
C THR A 45 3.77 4.66 5.75
N ILE A 46 3.14 5.79 5.42
CA ILE A 46 1.78 5.85 4.90
C ILE A 46 1.71 5.16 3.54
N ASN A 47 2.71 5.22 2.67
CA ASN A 47 2.70 4.55 1.37
C ASN A 47 3.29 3.12 1.40
N ASN A 48 3.84 2.68 2.54
CA ASN A 48 4.41 1.33 2.76
C ASN A 48 3.35 0.20 2.82
N ARG A 49 2.59 0.04 1.72
CA ARG A 49 1.49 -0.91 1.53
C ARG A 49 1.36 -1.29 0.05
N ALA A 50 0.84 -2.50 -0.21
CA ALA A 50 0.85 -3.11 -1.54
C ALA A 50 0.09 -2.34 -2.62
N TYR A 51 -1.02 -1.68 -2.25
CA TYR A 51 -1.79 -0.86 -3.20
C TYR A 51 -1.19 0.53 -3.47
N CYS A 52 -0.18 0.92 -2.69
CA CYS A 52 0.71 2.06 -2.96
C CYS A 52 2.10 1.60 -3.42
N GLN A 53 2.22 0.34 -3.85
CA GLN A 53 3.47 -0.26 -4.34
C GLN A 53 4.63 -0.14 -3.36
N TYR A 54 4.35 -0.22 -2.05
CA TYR A 54 5.36 -0.10 -0.98
C TYR A 54 6.20 1.18 -1.13
N ASP A 55 5.49 2.29 -1.35
CA ASP A 55 6.07 3.61 -1.58
C ASP A 55 7.02 3.67 -2.79
N GLY A 56 6.63 2.98 -3.87
CA GLY A 56 7.50 2.84 -5.04
C GLY A 56 8.77 2.02 -4.79
N GLY A 57 8.88 1.36 -3.64
CA GLY A 57 10.05 0.59 -3.21
C GLY A 57 11.00 1.35 -2.27
N ASP A 58 10.66 2.56 -1.82
CA ASP A 58 11.58 3.37 -1.02
C ASP A 58 11.78 2.84 0.41
N CYS A 59 10.89 1.96 0.87
CA CYS A 59 10.93 1.35 2.20
C CYS A 59 11.76 0.05 2.30
N CYS A 60 12.35 -0.44 1.22
CA CYS A 60 13.22 -1.62 1.23
C CYS A 60 14.57 -1.30 0.60
N SER A 61 15.67 -1.80 1.16
CA SER A 61 17.03 -1.49 0.69
C SER A 61 17.34 -2.12 -0.67
N SER A 62 16.69 -3.25 -1.00
CA SER A 62 16.83 -3.92 -2.30
C SER A 62 16.05 -3.25 -3.44
N THR A 63 14.96 -2.54 -3.14
CA THR A 63 14.09 -1.91 -4.15
C THR A 63 14.32 -0.40 -4.28
N VAL A 64 14.78 0.28 -3.22
CA VAL A 64 15.06 1.72 -3.26
C VAL A 64 16.21 2.04 -4.20
N SER A 65 16.04 3.06 -5.03
CA SER A 65 17.02 3.46 -6.05
C SER A 65 18.42 3.79 -5.48
N SER A 66 18.45 4.33 -4.26
CA SER A 66 19.67 4.73 -3.55
C SER A 66 20.40 3.56 -2.86
N LYS A 67 19.79 2.36 -2.80
CA LYS A 67 20.18 1.21 -1.97
C LYS A 67 20.27 1.50 -0.46
N LYS A 68 19.75 2.64 -0.02
CA LYS A 68 19.74 3.06 1.37
C LYS A 68 18.37 3.64 1.69
N VAL A 69 17.64 2.94 2.55
CA VAL A 69 16.37 3.43 3.08
C VAL A 69 16.62 4.70 3.88
N VAL A 70 15.92 5.77 3.52
CA VAL A 70 15.94 7.05 4.24
C VAL A 70 14.60 7.20 4.97
N LEU A 71 14.65 7.38 6.28
CA LEU A 71 13.47 7.51 7.13
C LEU A 71 13.34 8.96 7.62
N PHE A 72 12.10 9.43 7.82
CA PHE A 72 11.89 10.68 8.54
C PHE A 72 12.23 10.49 10.03
N PRO A 73 13.12 11.32 10.62
CA PRO A 73 13.70 11.07 11.95
C PRO A 73 12.70 11.04 13.12
N ASN A 74 11.46 11.46 12.91
CA ASN A 74 10.44 11.60 13.95
C ASN A 74 9.11 11.00 13.49
N GLY A 75 8.96 9.67 13.54
CA GLY A 75 7.62 9.11 13.35
C GLY A 75 7.52 7.69 12.85
N CYS A 76 8.42 6.78 13.21
CA CYS A 76 8.10 5.38 13.02
C CYS A 76 8.37 4.53 14.24
N ASP A 77 7.31 3.84 14.65
CA ASP A 77 7.41 2.62 15.44
C ASP A 77 8.15 1.56 14.61
N GLU A 78 8.87 0.66 15.28
CA GLU A 78 9.78 -0.31 14.64
C GLU A 78 9.10 -1.10 13.51
N ASP A 79 7.80 -1.40 13.62
CA ASP A 79 7.04 -2.15 12.61
C ASP A 79 6.63 -1.33 11.37
N GLU A 80 6.52 0.00 11.46
CA GLU A 80 6.05 0.84 10.34
C GLU A 80 7.15 1.18 9.34
N CYS A 81 8.40 1.22 9.83
CA CYS A 81 9.61 1.47 9.05
C CYS A 81 10.29 0.19 8.52
N THR A 82 9.69 -0.98 8.74
CA THR A 82 10.22 -2.23 8.17
C THR A 82 9.90 -2.35 6.68
N CYS A 83 10.76 -3.06 5.96
CA CYS A 83 10.48 -3.46 4.59
C CYS A 83 9.29 -4.41 4.56
N ARG A 84 8.16 -3.98 3.96
CA ARG A 84 6.93 -4.76 3.87
C ARG A 84 6.68 -5.38 2.50
N ASP A 85 7.54 -5.08 1.52
CA ASP A 85 7.41 -5.62 0.18
C ASP A 85 7.83 -7.10 0.16
N PRO A 86 6.90 -8.05 -0.10
CA PRO A 86 7.25 -9.46 -0.20
C PRO A 86 8.09 -9.79 -1.45
N ALA A 87 8.18 -8.88 -2.42
CA ALA A 87 9.04 -9.04 -3.59
C ALA A 87 10.49 -8.58 -3.34
N ALA A 88 10.73 -7.82 -2.26
CA ALA A 88 12.05 -7.34 -1.90
C ALA A 88 12.95 -8.49 -1.43
N GLU A 89 14.25 -8.39 -1.71
CA GLU A 89 15.24 -9.45 -1.42
C GLU A 89 15.32 -9.77 0.09
N GLU A 90 15.05 -8.80 0.96
CA GLU A 90 15.09 -9.00 2.42
C GLU A 90 13.94 -9.84 2.96
N ASN A 91 12.90 -10.08 2.15
CA ASN A 91 11.68 -10.81 2.51
C ASN A 91 11.52 -12.15 1.75
N GLN A 92 12.55 -12.59 1.02
CA GLN A 92 12.61 -13.90 0.34
C GLN A 92 13.26 -14.98 1.22
#